data_AF-A0A7S2IF44-F1
#
_entry.id   AF-A0A7S2IF44-F1
#
_cell.length_a   1.000
_cell.length_b   1.000
_cell.length_c   1.000
_cell.angle_alpha   90.00
_cell.angle_beta   90.00
_cell.angle_gamma   90.00
#
_symmetry.space_group_name_H-M   'P 1'
#
loop_
_entity.id
_entity.type
_entity.pdbx_description
1 polymer ?
#
loop_
_entity_poly.entity_id
_entity_poly.type
_entity_poly.pdbx_seq_one_letter_code
_entity_poly.pdbx_strand_id
1 'polypeptide(L)'
;YVAGGRVEGDLAVSRGLGDFRFKDVDTVLVGAAGARGGDSSSSPESSSNSSESNSNTVMIHADDQKVSPVPDIIVQNRNRELDEFIIVACDGIWDVQTNMECTKMIAEIFAEGESDIGFICEEALDICLRRGSKDNMTALVVKFPAQPIGKGGGVLARRELREAAERENDEDEEGGKKSQRIDTTEGSIS
;
A
#
# COMPACT_ATOMS: atom_id res chain seq x y z
N TYR A 1 -3.88 -24.70 1.07
CA TYR A 1 -2.41 -24.82 1.03
C TYR A 1 -1.82 -23.50 0.51
N VAL A 2 -0.52 -23.26 0.69
CA VAL A 2 0.15 -22.05 0.17
C VAL A 2 1.23 -22.46 -0.83
N ALA A 3 1.25 -21.83 -2.00
CA ALA A 3 2.24 -22.07 -3.04
C ALA A 3 2.67 -20.74 -3.67
N GLY A 4 3.99 -20.50 -3.78
CA GLY A 4 4.52 -19.27 -4.38
C GLY A 4 4.06 -17.97 -3.68
N GLY A 5 3.83 -18.01 -2.37
CA GLY A 5 3.31 -16.87 -1.61
C GLY A 5 1.81 -16.62 -1.78
N ARG A 6 1.07 -17.55 -2.41
CA ARG A 6 -0.36 -17.40 -2.69
C ARG A 6 -1.19 -18.50 -2.04
N VAL A 7 -2.37 -18.14 -1.51
CA VAL A 7 -3.40 -19.06 -1.05
C VAL A 7 -3.89 -19.86 -2.25
N GLU A 8 -3.71 -21.18 -2.16
CA GLU A 8 -3.97 -22.14 -3.25
C GLU A 8 -3.20 -21.88 -4.56
N GLY A 9 -2.14 -21.05 -4.50
CA GLY A 9 -1.41 -20.63 -5.70
C GLY A 9 -2.09 -19.48 -6.46
N ASP A 10 -3.21 -18.94 -5.98
CA ASP A 10 -3.98 -17.91 -6.67
C ASP A 10 -3.91 -16.55 -5.95
N LEU A 11 -4.42 -16.45 -4.73
CA LEU A 11 -4.57 -15.16 -4.04
C LEU A 11 -3.33 -14.80 -3.20
N ALA A 12 -2.76 -13.61 -3.39
CA ALA A 12 -1.53 -13.17 -2.70
C ALA A 12 -1.76 -12.58 -1.30
N VAL A 13 -3.01 -12.55 -0.81
CA VAL A 13 -3.38 -12.05 0.51
C VAL A 13 -4.08 -13.14 1.33
N SER A 14 -3.84 -13.14 2.64
CA SER A 14 -4.47 -14.07 3.59
C SER A 14 -5.68 -13.45 4.31
N ARG A 15 -5.89 -12.14 4.16
CA ARG A 15 -7.03 -11.42 4.70
C ARG A 15 -7.62 -10.49 3.65
N GLY A 16 -8.94 -10.39 3.66
CA GLY A 16 -9.65 -9.60 2.67
C GLY A 16 -11.16 -9.67 2.87
N LEU A 17 -11.85 -8.59 2.53
CA LEU A 17 -13.29 -8.59 2.33
C LEU A 17 -13.61 -9.18 0.95
N GLY A 18 -14.81 -9.74 0.76
CA GLY A 18 -15.15 -10.43 -0.50
C GLY A 18 -14.50 -11.81 -0.57
N ASP A 19 -13.93 -12.18 -1.73
CA ASP A 19 -13.21 -13.46 -1.94
C ASP A 19 -13.98 -14.71 -1.47
N PHE A 20 -15.28 -14.73 -1.73
CA PHE A 20 -16.19 -15.76 -1.22
C PHE A 20 -15.81 -17.19 -1.61
N ARG A 21 -15.10 -17.39 -2.73
CA ARG A 21 -14.53 -18.68 -3.15
C ARG A 21 -13.56 -19.30 -2.13
N PHE A 22 -13.00 -18.50 -1.22
CA PHE A 22 -12.11 -18.94 -0.14
C PHE A 22 -12.78 -18.96 1.23
N LYS A 23 -14.10 -18.76 1.28
CA LYS A 23 -14.89 -18.67 2.50
C LYS A 23 -16.06 -19.65 2.45
N ASP A 24 -16.38 -20.22 3.60
CA ASP A 24 -17.55 -21.08 3.76
C ASP A 24 -18.86 -20.27 3.65
N VAL A 25 -19.79 -20.74 2.82
CA VAL A 25 -21.01 -20.00 2.47
C VAL A 25 -21.95 -19.88 3.66
N ASP A 26 -22.10 -20.93 4.46
CA ASP A 26 -23.00 -20.92 5.63
C ASP A 26 -22.51 -19.90 6.66
N THR A 27 -21.20 -19.85 6.87
CA THR A 27 -20.55 -18.84 7.73
C THR A 27 -20.80 -17.42 7.23
N VAL A 28 -20.67 -17.17 5.93
CA VAL A 28 -20.92 -15.86 5.32
C VAL A 28 -22.39 -15.45 5.44
N LEU A 29 -23.33 -16.38 5.20
CA LEU A 29 -24.76 -16.12 5.29
C LEU A 29 -25.19 -15.79 6.73
N VAL A 30 -24.67 -16.52 7.72
CA VAL A 30 -24.92 -16.24 9.15
C VAL A 30 -24.36 -14.86 9.53
N GLY A 31 -23.15 -14.52 9.09
CA GLY A 31 -22.56 -13.19 9.34
C GLY A 31 -23.37 -12.06 8.70
N ALA A 32 -23.85 -12.24 7.46
CA ALA A 32 -24.64 -11.26 6.72
C ALA A 32 -26.06 -11.08 7.28
N ALA A 33 -26.66 -12.13 7.86
CA ALA A 33 -27.96 -12.07 8.51
C ALA A 33 -27.95 -11.21 9.80
N GLY A 34 -26.77 -10.80 10.27
CA GLY A 34 -26.59 -9.96 11.44
C GLY A 34 -26.88 -10.74 12.71
N ALA A 35 -25.83 -11.03 13.49
CA ALA A 35 -26.00 -11.48 14.85
C ALA A 35 -26.75 -10.41 15.67
N ARG A 36 -28.09 -10.45 15.66
CA ARG A 36 -28.90 -9.95 16.76
C ARG A 36 -28.55 -10.83 17.95
N GLY A 37 -27.91 -10.24 18.96
CA GLY A 37 -27.45 -10.92 20.16
C GLY A 37 -28.46 -11.94 20.67
N GLY A 38 -28.01 -13.17 20.81
CA GLY A 38 -28.75 -14.29 21.37
C GLY A 38 -27.80 -15.07 22.24
N ASP A 39 -27.72 -14.64 23.49
CA ASP A 39 -27.17 -15.37 24.63
C ASP A 39 -27.63 -16.84 24.55
N SER A 40 -26.68 -17.79 24.56
CA SER A 40 -26.98 -19.22 24.46
C SER A 40 -27.45 -19.76 25.81
N SER A 41 -28.63 -19.31 26.24
CA SER A 41 -29.45 -20.01 27.24
C SER A 41 -30.95 -19.84 26.93
N SER A 42 -31.42 -20.47 25.85
CA SER A 42 -32.82 -20.92 25.78
C SER A 42 -33.06 -21.81 24.56
N SER A 43 -33.47 -23.04 24.83
CA SER A 43 -34.04 -23.99 23.87
C SER A 43 -35.27 -23.39 23.18
N PRO A 44 -35.56 -23.84 21.95
CA PRO A 44 -36.94 -24.10 21.60
C PRO A 44 -37.10 -25.51 21.01
N GLU A 45 -37.96 -26.28 21.65
CA GLU A 45 -38.62 -27.42 21.02
C GLU A 45 -39.63 -26.90 19.98
N SER A 46 -39.61 -27.46 18.77
CA SER A 46 -40.80 -28.03 18.13
C SER A 46 -40.42 -28.62 16.77
N SER A 47 -40.93 -29.83 16.55
CA SER A 47 -40.60 -30.77 15.49
C SER A 47 -41.50 -30.62 14.27
N SER A 48 -40.94 -30.70 13.06
CA SER A 48 -41.56 -31.37 11.90
C SER A 48 -40.51 -31.74 10.84
N ASN A 49 -40.59 -32.99 10.38
CA ASN A 49 -39.60 -33.74 9.60
C ASN A 49 -39.46 -33.32 8.13
N SER A 50 -38.22 -33.34 7.60
CA SER A 50 -37.89 -34.00 6.33
C SER A 50 -36.36 -34.13 6.11
N SER A 51 -35.91 -35.36 5.89
CA SER A 51 -34.59 -35.81 5.38
C SER A 51 -33.33 -35.45 6.20
N GLU A 52 -32.97 -36.35 7.12
CA GLU A 52 -31.62 -36.49 7.67
C GLU A 52 -30.61 -36.78 6.55
N SER A 53 -29.99 -35.73 6.04
CA SER A 53 -28.62 -35.82 5.56
C SER A 53 -27.75 -35.38 6.74
N ASN A 54 -27.07 -36.34 7.38
CA ASN A 54 -26.04 -36.10 8.38
C ASN A 54 -24.85 -35.34 7.74
N SER A 55 -25.05 -34.08 7.42
CA SER A 55 -23.95 -33.15 7.25
C SER A 55 -23.65 -32.60 8.62
N ASN A 56 -22.64 -33.16 9.24
CA ASN A 56 -21.99 -32.57 10.40
C ASN A 56 -21.27 -31.29 9.90
N THR A 57 -22.04 -30.27 9.50
CA THR A 57 -21.50 -29.03 8.95
C THR A 57 -20.82 -28.31 10.08
N VAL A 58 -19.51 -28.53 10.20
CA VAL A 58 -18.65 -27.74 11.07
C VAL A 58 -18.62 -26.35 10.48
N MET A 59 -19.40 -25.42 11.04
CA MET A 59 -19.28 -24.01 10.71
C MET A 59 -17.87 -23.55 11.10
N ILE A 60 -17.09 -23.13 10.11
CA ILE A 60 -15.74 -22.61 10.32
C ILE A 60 -15.89 -21.15 10.75
N HIS A 61 -15.24 -20.73 11.83
CA HIS A 61 -15.34 -19.34 12.28
C HIS A 61 -14.72 -18.37 11.25
N ALA A 62 -15.07 -17.09 11.32
CA ALA A 62 -14.68 -16.11 10.29
C ALA A 62 -13.16 -15.92 10.20
N ASP A 63 -12.44 -16.02 11.31
CA ASP A 63 -10.99 -15.94 11.39
C ASP A 63 -10.28 -17.19 10.84
N ASP A 64 -10.89 -18.35 10.96
CA ASP A 64 -10.37 -19.66 10.52
C ASP A 64 -10.60 -19.95 9.04
N GLN A 65 -11.21 -19.01 8.30
CA GLN A 65 -11.37 -19.10 6.85
C GLN A 65 -10.01 -19.02 6.14
N LYS A 66 -9.88 -19.61 4.95
CA LYS A 66 -8.64 -19.53 4.15
C LYS A 66 -8.23 -18.08 3.85
N VAL A 67 -9.23 -17.20 3.71
CA VAL A 67 -9.07 -15.75 3.64
C VAL A 67 -9.96 -15.14 4.71
N SER A 68 -9.36 -14.59 5.75
CA SER A 68 -10.11 -14.05 6.89
C SER A 68 -10.59 -12.61 6.61
N PRO A 69 -11.85 -12.26 6.94
CA PRO A 69 -12.32 -10.88 6.89
C PRO A 69 -12.01 -10.09 8.18
N VAL A 70 -11.41 -10.72 9.19
CA VAL A 70 -11.20 -10.12 10.51
C VAL A 70 -9.98 -9.17 10.46
N PRO A 71 -10.13 -7.88 10.82
CA PRO A 71 -9.03 -6.94 10.81
C PRO A 71 -8.12 -7.11 12.04
N ASP A 72 -6.87 -6.67 11.92
CA ASP A 72 -6.01 -6.44 13.09
C ASP A 72 -6.25 -5.03 13.62
N ILE A 73 -6.48 -4.90 14.93
CA ILE A 73 -6.76 -3.63 15.60
C ILE A 73 -5.61 -3.31 16.56
N ILE A 74 -4.93 -2.21 16.31
CA ILE A 74 -3.86 -1.69 17.17
C ILE A 74 -4.29 -0.30 17.65
N VAL A 75 -4.37 -0.13 18.97
CA VAL A 75 -4.70 1.16 19.60
C VAL A 75 -3.42 1.80 20.11
N GLN A 76 -3.10 2.99 19.60
CA GLN A 76 -1.96 3.79 20.04
C GLN A 76 -2.46 5.12 20.62
N ASN A 77 -2.00 5.45 21.82
CA ASN A 77 -2.31 6.74 22.44
C ASN A 77 -1.48 7.83 21.77
N ARG A 78 -2.14 8.91 21.35
CA ARG A 78 -1.47 10.04 20.71
C ARG A 78 -0.60 10.82 21.68
N ASN A 79 0.60 11.18 21.25
CA ASN A 79 1.39 12.22 21.86
C ASN A 79 1.33 13.49 20.99
N ARG A 80 0.51 14.47 21.38
CA ARG A 80 0.29 15.69 20.58
C ARG A 80 1.55 16.52 20.36
N GLU A 81 2.56 16.37 21.22
CA GLU A 81 3.81 17.13 21.17
C GLU A 81 4.86 16.47 20.29
N LEU A 82 4.74 15.15 20.03
CA LEU A 82 5.73 14.36 19.30
C LEU A 82 5.20 13.71 18.02
N ASP A 83 3.90 13.41 17.93
CA ASP A 83 3.33 12.77 16.75
C ASP A 83 3.35 13.75 15.57
N GLU A 84 4.12 13.43 14.54
CA GLU A 84 4.33 14.31 13.40
C GLU A 84 3.30 14.06 12.28
N PHE A 85 3.23 12.84 11.76
CA PHE A 85 2.30 12.46 10.71
C PHE A 85 2.09 10.94 10.65
N ILE A 86 1.08 10.51 9.91
CA ILE A 86 0.82 9.10 9.56
C ILE A 86 0.76 8.98 8.04
N ILE A 87 1.34 7.90 7.51
CA ILE A 87 1.20 7.48 6.12
C ILE A 87 0.35 6.21 6.10
N VAL A 88 -0.68 6.19 5.25
CA VAL A 88 -1.43 4.99 4.87
C VAL A 88 -1.36 4.87 3.36
N ALA A 89 -0.94 3.72 2.84
CA ALA A 89 -0.81 3.51 1.41
C ALA A 89 -1.00 2.03 1.03
N CYS A 90 -1.29 1.77 -0.25
CA CYS A 90 -1.32 0.42 -0.82
C CYS A 90 0.10 -0.10 -1.14
N ASP A 91 0.18 -1.38 -1.50
CA ASP A 91 1.39 -2.09 -1.94
C ASP A 91 2.09 -1.42 -3.13
N GLY A 92 1.36 -0.80 -4.06
CA GLY A 92 1.95 -0.02 -5.15
C GLY A 92 2.93 1.08 -4.68
N ILE A 93 2.82 1.55 -3.42
CA ILE A 93 3.84 2.39 -2.76
C ILE A 93 4.92 1.52 -2.13
N TRP A 94 4.54 0.61 -1.24
CA TRP A 94 5.46 -0.15 -0.39
C TRP A 94 6.33 -1.17 -1.13
N ASP A 95 5.96 -1.57 -2.35
CA ASP A 95 6.74 -2.50 -3.17
C ASP A 95 8.07 -1.90 -3.68
N VAL A 96 8.17 -0.56 -3.73
CA VAL A 96 9.34 0.15 -4.28
C VAL A 96 10.07 1.02 -3.24
N GLN A 97 9.66 0.97 -1.99
CA GLN A 97 10.31 1.70 -0.90
C GLN A 97 10.03 1.07 0.47
N THR A 98 10.99 1.19 1.37
CA THR A 98 10.81 0.74 2.76
C THR A 98 10.02 1.77 3.58
N ASN A 99 9.46 1.35 4.73
CA ASN A 99 8.79 2.24 5.68
C ASN A 99 9.64 3.46 6.05
N MET A 100 10.94 3.25 6.30
CA MET A 100 11.87 4.31 6.68
C MET A 100 12.17 5.26 5.52
N GLU A 101 12.36 4.74 4.31
CA GLU A 101 12.56 5.57 3.11
C GLU A 101 11.34 6.45 2.83
N CYS A 102 10.14 5.89 2.92
CA CYS A 102 8.90 6.63 2.74
C CYS A 102 8.75 7.73 3.79
N THR A 103 8.97 7.39 5.07
CA THR A 103 8.88 8.34 6.17
C THR A 103 9.87 9.49 6.00
N LYS A 104 11.13 9.17 5.66
CA LYS A 104 12.18 10.17 5.43
C LYS A 104 11.85 11.06 4.24
N MET A 105 11.38 10.48 3.13
CA MET A 105 10.97 11.23 1.94
C MET A 105 9.89 12.26 2.28
N ILE A 106 8.81 11.85 2.94
CA ILE A 106 7.72 12.75 3.33
C ILE A 106 8.23 13.85 4.29
N ALA A 107 9.06 13.48 5.28
CA ALA A 107 9.66 14.44 6.21
C ALA A 107 10.57 15.45 5.50
N GLU A 108 11.32 15.03 4.47
CA GLU A 108 12.13 15.92 3.64
C GLU A 108 11.27 16.87 2.81
N ILE A 109 10.14 16.41 2.24
CA ILE A 109 9.19 17.31 1.54
C ILE A 109 8.68 18.40 2.50
N PHE A 110 8.31 18.06 3.73
CA PHE A 110 7.95 19.06 4.75
C PHE A 110 9.11 20.00 5.10
N ALA A 111 10.33 19.47 5.25
CA ALA A 111 11.52 20.25 5.55
C ALA A 111 11.90 21.23 4.42
N GLU A 112 11.54 20.92 3.17
CA GLU A 112 11.68 21.79 2.01
C GLU A 112 10.60 22.88 1.94
N GLY A 113 9.71 22.94 2.92
CA GLY A 113 8.71 24.00 3.08
C GLY A 113 7.37 23.71 2.43
N GLU A 114 7.13 22.49 1.95
CA GLU A 114 5.79 22.12 1.49
C GLU A 114 4.84 21.94 2.68
N SER A 115 3.62 22.45 2.55
CA SER A 115 2.58 22.32 3.56
C SER A 115 1.26 21.78 3.01
N ASP A 116 1.10 21.78 1.68
CA ASP A 116 -0.04 21.19 1.01
C ASP A 116 0.12 19.66 0.95
N ILE A 117 -0.80 18.96 1.59
CA ILE A 117 -0.81 17.51 1.67
C ILE A 117 -1.06 16.87 0.29
N GLY A 118 -1.81 17.54 -0.58
CA GLY A 118 -2.03 17.10 -1.96
C GLY A 118 -0.71 17.03 -2.71
N PHE A 119 0.09 18.10 -2.68
CA PHE A 119 1.40 18.11 -3.33
C PHE A 119 2.37 17.09 -2.73
N ILE A 120 2.35 16.91 -1.41
CA ILE A 120 3.16 15.86 -0.74
C ILE A 120 2.77 14.47 -1.25
N CYS A 121 1.48 14.17 -1.32
CA CYS A 121 0.99 12.90 -1.85
C CYS A 121 1.36 12.72 -3.32
N GLU A 122 1.13 13.73 -4.17
CA GLU A 122 1.50 13.69 -5.59
C GLU A 122 2.99 13.40 -5.77
N GLU A 123 3.86 14.10 -5.04
CA GLU A 123 5.30 13.90 -5.11
C GLU A 123 5.70 12.49 -4.65
N ALA A 124 5.04 11.95 -3.62
CA ALA A 124 5.27 10.57 -3.19
C ALA A 124 4.89 9.56 -4.29
N LEU A 125 3.76 9.77 -4.98
CA LEU A 125 3.34 8.94 -6.12
C LEU A 125 4.34 9.02 -7.29
N ASP A 126 4.78 10.23 -7.63
CA ASP A 126 5.76 10.46 -8.71
C ASP A 126 7.11 9.80 -8.40
N ILE A 127 7.55 9.82 -7.14
CA ILE A 127 8.75 9.11 -6.70
C ILE A 127 8.58 7.60 -6.85
N CYS A 128 7.43 7.03 -6.46
CA CYS A 128 7.17 5.59 -6.62
C CYS A 128 7.17 5.18 -8.09
N LEU A 129 6.52 5.97 -8.95
CA LEU A 129 6.47 5.72 -10.37
C LEU A 129 7.88 5.68 -10.98
N ARG A 130 8.73 6.65 -10.63
CA ARG A 130 10.12 6.70 -11.10
C ARG A 130 11.00 5.59 -10.52
N ARG A 131 10.67 5.06 -9.34
CA ARG A 131 11.29 3.85 -8.77
C ARG A 131 10.80 2.56 -9.43
N GLY A 132 9.88 2.66 -10.39
CA GLY A 132 9.42 1.53 -11.20
C GLY A 132 8.20 0.82 -10.66
N SER A 133 7.39 1.49 -9.82
CA SER A 133 6.08 0.95 -9.46
C SER A 133 5.22 0.79 -10.71
N LYS A 134 4.54 -0.37 -10.83
CA LYS A 134 3.70 -0.73 -11.97
C LYS A 134 2.25 -1.02 -11.56
N ASP A 135 1.92 -0.81 -10.30
CA ASP A 135 0.58 -1.05 -9.75
C ASP A 135 -0.23 0.24 -9.65
N ASN A 136 -1.51 0.11 -9.30
CA ASN A 136 -2.29 1.21 -8.79
C ASN A 136 -1.68 1.72 -7.48
N MET A 137 -1.63 3.04 -7.36
CA MET A 137 -1.02 3.70 -6.22
C MET A 137 -2.03 4.62 -5.54
N THR A 138 -2.13 4.51 -4.23
CA THR A 138 -2.97 5.35 -3.38
C THR A 138 -2.23 5.61 -2.08
N ALA A 139 -2.17 6.88 -1.68
CA ALA A 139 -1.55 7.31 -0.44
C ALA A 139 -2.44 8.32 0.28
N LEU A 140 -2.42 8.26 1.60
CA LEU A 140 -3.06 9.19 2.52
C LEU A 140 -2.02 9.62 3.55
N VAL A 141 -1.77 10.92 3.64
CA VAL A 141 -0.91 11.51 4.66
C VAL A 141 -1.77 12.31 5.63
N VAL A 142 -1.67 12.00 6.92
CA VAL A 142 -2.35 12.75 7.99
C VAL A 142 -1.28 13.54 8.73
N LYS A 143 -1.24 14.85 8.50
CA LYS A 143 -0.33 15.77 9.21
C LYS A 143 -0.88 16.12 10.58
N PHE A 144 -0.05 16.02 11.61
CA PHE A 144 -0.36 16.50 12.96
C PHE A 144 0.28 17.86 13.26
N PRO A 145 -0.08 18.50 14.39
CA PRO A 145 0.48 19.80 14.76
C PRO A 145 1.99 19.79 15.01
N ALA A 146 2.57 18.69 15.47
CA ALA A 146 4.00 18.63 15.80
C ALA A 146 4.91 18.51 14.56
N GLN A 147 4.38 18.17 13.37
CA GLN A 147 5.19 18.08 12.14
C GLN A 147 5.88 19.43 11.86
N PRO A 148 7.22 19.48 11.89
CA PRO A 148 7.96 20.68 11.50
C PRO A 148 7.83 20.91 9.99
N ILE A 149 7.67 22.17 9.61
CA ILE A 149 7.69 22.59 8.21
C ILE A 149 8.84 23.57 8.06
N GLY A 150 9.73 23.30 7.12
CA GLY A 150 10.91 24.14 6.91
C GLY A 150 10.59 25.35 6.04
N LYS A 151 11.64 25.96 5.49
CA LYS A 151 11.54 27.09 4.56
C LYS A 151 12.19 26.69 3.25
N GLY A 152 11.44 26.77 2.17
CA GLY A 152 11.90 26.46 0.83
C GLY A 152 10.76 26.59 -0.17
N GLY A 153 11.00 26.12 -1.39
CA GLY A 153 9.99 26.16 -2.47
C GLY A 153 9.09 24.92 -2.53
N GLY A 154 9.16 24.04 -1.54
CA GLY A 154 8.33 22.83 -1.46
C GLY A 154 8.49 21.93 -2.68
N VAL A 155 7.39 21.28 -3.07
CA VAL A 155 7.39 20.30 -4.16
C VAL A 155 7.73 20.94 -5.51
N LEU A 156 7.30 22.18 -5.75
CA LEU A 156 7.58 22.87 -7.03
C LEU A 156 9.08 23.06 -7.25
N ALA A 157 9.80 23.62 -6.27
CA ALA A 157 11.26 23.78 -6.38
C ALA A 157 11.98 22.43 -6.48
N ARG A 158 11.49 21.40 -5.77
CA ARG A 158 12.02 20.03 -5.88
C ARG A 158 11.87 19.47 -7.30
N ARG A 159 10.73 19.70 -7.96
CA ARG A 159 10.48 19.29 -9.36
C ARG A 159 11.37 20.07 -10.33
N GLU A 160 11.50 21.38 -10.17
CA GLU A 160 12.40 22.21 -11.00
C GLU A 160 13.86 21.76 -10.92
N LEU A 161 14.37 21.49 -9.71
CA LEU A 161 15.73 20.99 -9.50
C LEU A 161 15.97 19.64 -10.16
N ARG A 162 14.96 18.76 -10.11
CA ARG A 162 15.02 17.44 -10.75
C ARG A 162 15.07 17.56 -12.27
N GLU A 163 14.19 18.35 -12.85
CA GLU A 163 14.16 18.58 -14.31
C GLU A 163 15.46 19.23 -14.80
N ALA A 164 16.09 20.09 -13.98
CA ALA A 164 17.41 20.64 -14.31
C ALA A 164 18.50 19.56 -14.30
N ALA A 165 18.54 18.71 -13.28
CA ALA A 165 19.52 17.62 -13.19
C ALA A 165 19.34 16.57 -14.30
N GLU A 166 18.12 16.28 -14.71
CA GLU A 166 17.83 15.37 -15.83
C GLU A 166 18.35 15.95 -17.16
N ARG A 167 18.14 17.26 -17.41
CA ARG A 167 18.69 17.94 -18.59
C ARG A 167 20.22 17.94 -18.63
N GLU A 168 20.87 18.17 -17.49
CA GLU A 168 22.34 18.13 -17.40
C GLU A 168 22.89 16.73 -17.73
N ASN A 169 22.27 15.67 -17.22
CA ASN A 169 22.68 14.29 -17.51
C ASN A 169 22.55 13.93 -19.01
N ASP A 170 21.48 14.39 -19.66
CA ASP A 170 21.28 14.16 -21.10
C ASP A 170 22.34 14.89 -21.95
N GLU A 171 22.71 16.12 -21.57
CA GLU A 171 23.75 16.90 -22.25
C GLU A 171 25.15 16.25 -22.11
N ASP A 172 25.48 15.74 -20.92
CA ASP A 172 26.74 15.01 -20.66
C ASP A 172 26.82 13.71 -21.46
N GLU A 173 25.71 12.96 -21.56
CA GLU A 173 25.64 11.77 -22.40
C GLU A 173 25.82 12.07 -23.89
N GLU A 174 25.20 13.14 -24.41
CA GLU A 174 25.38 13.57 -25.79
C GLU A 174 26.80 14.08 -26.07
N GLY A 175 27.38 14.82 -25.12
CA GLY A 175 28.76 15.31 -25.18
C GLY A 175 29.76 14.16 -25.21
N GLY A 176 29.58 13.15 -24.35
CA GLY A 176 30.39 11.93 -24.33
C GLY A 176 30.28 11.12 -25.64
N LYS A 177 29.07 10.99 -26.20
CA LYS A 177 28.84 10.32 -27.49
C LYS A 177 29.48 11.08 -28.68
N LYS A 178 29.51 12.43 -28.64
CA LYS A 178 30.21 13.24 -29.65
C LYS A 178 31.74 13.12 -29.54
N SER A 179 32.29 13.15 -28.32
CA SER A 179 33.74 13.00 -28.10
C SER A 179 34.27 11.63 -28.55
N GLN A 180 33.53 10.54 -28.35
CA GLN A 180 33.92 9.21 -28.83
C GLN A 180 33.85 9.06 -30.35
N ARG A 181 32.97 9.80 -31.04
CA ARG A 181 32.88 9.75 -32.51
C ARG A 181 34.06 10.45 -33.20
N ILE A 182 34.59 11.53 -32.62
CA ILE A 182 35.68 12.31 -33.22
C ILE A 182 37.00 11.50 -33.23
N ASP A 183 37.26 10.73 -32.17
CA ASP A 183 38.51 9.97 -32.00
C ASP A 183 38.64 8.77 -32.97
N THR A 184 37.53 8.30 -33.57
CA THR A 184 37.55 7.19 -34.53
C THR A 184 37.84 7.60 -35.98
N THR A 185 38.00 8.90 -36.27
CA THR A 185 38.11 9.42 -37.66
C THR A 185 39.50 9.88 -38.09
N GLU A 186 40.51 9.93 -37.22
CA GLU A 186 41.88 10.38 -37.58
C GLU A 186 42.90 9.25 -37.79
N GLY A 187 42.46 7.98 -37.81
CA GLY A 187 43.35 6.82 -37.91
C GLY A 187 43.30 6.06 -39.23
N SER A 188 43.24 6.70 -40.40
CA SER A 188 43.40 6.02 -41.70
C SER A 188 43.66 6.99 -42.86
N ILE A 189 44.88 7.52 -42.99
CA ILE A 189 45.44 7.85 -44.30
C ILE A 189 46.91 7.38 -44.31
N SER A 190 47.14 6.41 -45.19
CA SER A 190 48.41 5.79 -45.59
C SER A 190 49.39 6.78 -46.24
#